data_AF-A0A1F6C4H9-F1
#
_entry.id   AF-A0A1F6C4H9-F1
#
_cell.length_a   1.000
_cell.length_b   1.000
_cell.length_c   1.000
_cell.angle_alpha   90.00
_cell.angle_beta   90.00
_cell.angle_gamma   90.00
#
_symmetry.space_group_name_H-M   'P 1'
#
loop_
_entity.id
_entity.type
_entity.pdbx_description
1 polymer ?
#
loop_
_entity_poly.entity_id
_entity_poly.type
_entity_poly.pdbx_seq_one_letter_code
_entity_poly.pdbx_strand_id
1 'polypeptide(L)'
;MDYIFDAKNKKLGRLASEVAVILQGKKNPDYEPRMAGTDRVIVKNIAAIEVSGQKERQKIYYHQPAGYIGHLKARTYREVFQKSPKKVLQLAVLRMLPKNKLQAKRMKRLIIE
;
A
#
# COMPACT_ATOMS: atom_id res chain seq x y z
N MET A 1 2.35 4.93 -18.53
CA MET A 1 2.86 6.22 -18.03
C MET A 1 3.39 6.05 -16.62
N ASP A 2 4.32 6.91 -16.22
CA ASP A 2 4.87 6.92 -14.86
C ASP A 2 4.21 8.03 -14.05
N TYR A 3 3.62 7.66 -12.92
CA TYR A 3 2.99 8.58 -11.99
C TYR A 3 3.88 8.79 -10.77
N ILE A 4 4.27 10.03 -10.51
CA ILE A 4 5.11 10.38 -9.36
C ILE A 4 4.22 11.04 -8.30
N PHE A 5 4.22 10.49 -7.10
CA PHE A 5 3.52 11.05 -5.94
C PHE A 5 4.50 11.42 -4.83
N ASP A 6 4.30 12.60 -4.26
CA ASP A 6 4.92 12.98 -2.99
C ASP A 6 4.00 12.57 -1.83
N ALA A 7 4.54 11.78 -0.90
CA ALA A 7 3.80 11.33 0.28
C ALA A 7 3.74 12.39 1.40
N LYS A 8 4.52 13.48 1.31
CA LYS A 8 4.54 14.55 2.31
C LYS A 8 3.15 15.19 2.48
N ASN A 9 2.70 15.35 3.73
CA ASN A 9 1.38 15.90 4.10
C ASN A 9 0.17 15.15 3.52
N LYS A 10 0.37 13.97 2.94
CA LYS A 10 -0.72 13.13 2.43
C LYS A 10 -1.15 12.14 3.50
N LYS A 11 -2.46 11.94 3.62
CA LYS A 11 -3.01 10.90 4.49
C LYS A 11 -2.81 9.53 3.84
N LEU A 12 -2.23 8.58 4.58
CA LEU A 12 -1.86 7.25 4.09
C LEU A 12 -2.99 6.53 3.34
N GLY A 13 -4.21 6.56 3.87
CA GLY A 13 -5.35 5.87 3.24
C GLY A 13 -5.79 6.49 1.92
N ARG A 14 -5.79 7.82 1.82
CA ARG A 14 -6.20 8.54 0.59
C ARG A 14 -5.18 8.32 -0.51
N LEU A 15 -3.90 8.46 -0.18
CA LEU A 15 -2.80 8.18 -1.12
C LEU A 15 -2.87 6.72 -1.62
N ALA A 16 -3.02 5.75 -0.71
CA ALA A 16 -3.10 4.34 -1.10
C ALA A 16 -4.27 4.05 -2.06
N SER A 17 -5.41 4.73 -1.88
CA SER A 17 -6.59 4.56 -2.74
C SER A 17 -6.34 5.07 -4.15
N GLU A 18 -5.79 6.29 -4.28
CA GLU A 18 -5.43 6.86 -5.59
C GLU A 18 -4.40 5.98 -6.31
N VAL A 19 -3.37 5.53 -5.59
CA VAL A 19 -2.35 4.62 -6.12
C VAL A 19 -2.97 3.30 -6.60
N ALA A 20 -3.89 2.70 -5.83
CA ALA A 20 -4.53 1.45 -6.21
C ALA A 20 -5.43 1.58 -7.47
N VAL A 21 -6.06 2.74 -7.68
CA VAL A 21 -6.86 3.03 -8.88
C VAL A 21 -5.96 3.13 -10.11
N ILE A 22 -4.82 3.81 -9.99
CA ILE A 22 -3.84 3.96 -11.07
C ILE A 22 -3.20 2.61 -11.41
N LEU A 23 -2.80 1.82 -10.40
CA LEU A 23 -2.23 0.49 -10.62
C LEU A 23 -3.21 -0.50 -11.26
N GLN A 24 -4.52 -0.27 -11.13
CA GLN A 24 -5.54 -1.04 -11.84
C GLN A 24 -5.70 -0.60 -13.30
N GLY A 25 -5.20 0.57 -13.68
CA GLY A 25 -5.35 1.15 -15.02
C GLY A 25 -6.69 1.87 -15.23
N LYS A 26 -7.47 2.11 -14.16
CA LYS A 26 -8.81 2.72 -14.26
C LYS A 26 -8.82 4.18 -14.74
N LYS A 27 -7.66 4.84 -14.80
CA LYS A 27 -7.53 6.19 -15.36
C LYS A 27 -7.39 6.18 -16.89
N ASN A 28 -7.03 5.05 -17.48
CA ASN A 28 -6.87 4.96 -18.92
C ASN A 28 -8.21 4.54 -19.55
N PRO A 29 -8.57 5.08 -20.71
CA PRO A 29 -9.80 4.72 -21.42
C PRO A 29 -9.79 3.24 -21.83
N ASP A 30 -8.61 2.67 -22.11
CA ASP A 30 -8.41 1.26 -22.47
C ASP A 30 -8.42 0.31 -21.25
N TYR A 31 -9.15 0.66 -20.18
CA TYR A 31 -9.20 -0.16 -18.98
C TYR A 31 -9.90 -1.49 -19.26
N GLU A 32 -9.14 -2.58 -19.17
CA GLU A 32 -9.69 -3.93 -19.16
C GLU A 32 -9.44 -4.65 -17.82
N PRO A 33 -10.49 -5.15 -17.14
CA PRO A 33 -10.35 -5.82 -15.84
C PRO A 33 -9.42 -7.05 -15.84
N ARG A 34 -9.32 -7.74 -16.98
CA ARG A 34 -8.49 -8.94 -17.20
C ARG A 34 -7.01 -8.61 -17.35
N MET A 35 -6.68 -7.38 -17.73
CA MET A 35 -5.31 -6.93 -17.89
C MET A 35 -4.76 -6.36 -16.58
N ALA A 36 -3.44 -6.39 -16.44
CA ALA A 36 -2.76 -5.84 -15.28
C ALA A 36 -2.68 -4.29 -15.32
N GLY A 37 -3.12 -3.63 -16.40
CA GLY A 37 -2.76 -2.24 -16.73
C GLY A 37 -1.32 -2.14 -17.25
N THR A 38 -0.81 -0.94 -17.48
CA THR A 38 0.59 -0.69 -17.90
C THR A 38 1.32 0.34 -17.06
N ASP A 39 0.59 1.13 -16.27
CA ASP A 39 1.15 2.26 -15.53
C ASP A 39 1.98 1.86 -14.32
N ARG A 40 2.99 2.70 -14.02
CA ARG A 40 3.85 2.58 -12.85
C ARG A 40 3.62 3.75 -11.93
N VAL A 41 3.76 3.49 -10.63
CA VAL A 41 3.58 4.51 -9.60
C VAL A 41 4.83 4.57 -8.74
N ILE A 42 5.44 5.74 -8.67
CA ILE A 42 6.61 6.05 -7.87
C ILE A 42 6.17 6.94 -6.72
N VAL A 43 6.33 6.48 -5.49
CA VAL A 43 6.01 7.25 -4.28
C VAL A 43 7.30 7.67 -3.59
N LYS A 44 7.49 8.98 -3.43
CA LYS A 44 8.64 9.59 -2.76
C LYS A 44 8.30 10.06 -1.34
N ASN A 45 9.33 10.24 -0.51
CA ASN A 45 9.24 10.83 0.84
C ASN A 45 8.29 10.09 1.80
N ILE A 46 8.29 8.75 1.76
CA ILE A 46 7.33 7.96 2.53
C ILE A 46 7.40 8.17 4.06
N ALA A 47 8.55 8.62 4.56
CA ALA A 47 8.76 8.90 5.97
C ALA A 47 7.91 10.07 6.49
N ALA A 48 7.49 10.98 5.60
CA ALA A 48 6.68 12.15 5.95
C ALA A 48 5.16 11.93 5.79
N ILE A 49 4.73 10.67 5.61
CA ILE A 49 3.32 10.36 5.42
C ILE A 49 2.54 10.48 6.73
N GLU A 50 1.35 11.08 6.66
CA GLU A 50 0.57 11.36 7.85
C GLU A 50 -0.55 10.35 8.08
N VAL A 51 -0.86 10.11 9.36
CA VAL A 51 -2.06 9.39 9.78
C VAL A 51 -2.87 10.29 10.71
N SER A 52 -4.19 10.25 10.59
CA SER A 52 -5.09 11.08 11.38
C SER A 52 -5.24 10.58 12.83
N GLY A 53 -5.25 11.49 13.80
CA GLY A 53 -5.65 11.23 15.18
C GLY A 53 -4.75 10.22 15.91
N GLN A 54 -5.34 9.40 16.79
CA GLN A 54 -4.59 8.45 17.62
C GLN A 54 -4.22 7.13 16.91
N LYS A 55 -4.45 7.05 15.59
CA LYS A 55 -4.23 5.82 14.80
C LYS A 55 -2.78 5.35 14.80
N GLU A 56 -1.82 6.26 15.01
CA GLU A 56 -0.42 5.88 15.14
C GLU A 56 -0.16 4.90 16.30
N ARG A 57 -0.90 5.08 17.41
CA ARG A 57 -0.78 4.26 18.62
C ARG A 57 -1.79 3.11 18.66
N GLN A 58 -3.02 3.37 18.21
CA GLN A 58 -4.13 2.42 18.34
C GLN A 58 -4.17 1.37 17.23
N LYS A 59 -3.63 1.66 16.03
CA LYS A 59 -3.73 0.72 14.91
C LYS A 59 -2.74 -0.42 15.11
N ILE A 60 -3.27 -1.63 15.22
CA ILE A 60 -2.48 -2.86 15.38
C ILE A 60 -2.42 -3.61 14.05
N TYR A 61 -1.22 -4.02 13.66
CA TYR A 61 -0.96 -4.96 12.59
C TYR A 61 -0.82 -6.35 13.18
N TYR A 62 -1.82 -7.19 12.90
CA TYR A 62 -1.79 -8.61 13.21
C TYR A 62 -1.14 -9.38 12.06
N HIS A 63 -0.21 -10.25 12.41
CA HIS A 63 0.39 -11.21 11.50
C HIS A 63 0.55 -12.54 12.23
N GLN A 64 -0.01 -13.59 11.65
CA GLN A 64 0.17 -14.94 12.12
C GLN A 64 1.13 -15.66 11.17
N PRO A 65 2.36 -15.98 11.61
CA PRO A 65 3.22 -16.93 10.93
C PRO A 65 2.53 -18.31 10.87
N ALA A 66 2.79 -19.09 9.82
CA ALA A 66 1.99 -20.25 9.46
C ALA A 66 1.85 -21.33 10.55
N GLY A 67 0.66 -21.95 10.59
CA GLY A 67 0.40 -23.32 11.04
C GLY A 67 0.20 -23.58 12.54
N TYR A 68 0.85 -22.80 13.40
CA TYR A 68 0.90 -23.13 14.83
C TYR A 68 -0.06 -22.26 15.66
N ILE A 69 -0.82 -22.92 16.54
CA ILE A 69 -1.74 -22.26 17.47
C ILE A 69 -0.93 -21.41 18.46
N GLY A 70 -1.34 -20.16 18.69
CA GLY A 70 -0.72 -19.27 19.68
C GLY A 70 0.36 -18.30 19.17
N HIS A 71 0.72 -18.34 17.87
CA HIS A 71 1.80 -17.48 17.34
C HIS A 71 1.31 -16.15 16.72
N LEU A 72 0.20 -15.58 17.21
CA LEU A 72 -0.29 -14.30 16.73
C LEU A 72 0.68 -13.18 17.12
N LYS A 73 1.32 -12.54 16.12
CA LYS A 73 2.18 -11.37 16.34
C LYS A 73 1.38 -10.11 16.11
N ALA A 74 1.17 -9.34 17.17
CA ALA A 74 0.61 -8.00 17.12
C ALA A 74 1.73 -6.97 17.16
N ARG A 75 1.67 -5.95 16.30
CA ARG A 75 2.60 -4.81 16.31
C ARG A 75 1.83 -3.52 16.12
N THR A 76 2.21 -2.48 16.84
CA THR A 76 1.57 -1.16 16.65
C THR A 76 1.98 -0.54 15.32
N TYR A 77 1.17 0.38 14.79
CA TYR A 77 1.50 1.12 13.58
C TYR A 77 2.84 1.82 13.72
N ARG A 78 3.08 2.45 14.88
CA ARG A 78 4.34 3.13 15.19
C ARG A 78 5.55 2.22 15.04
N GLU A 79 5.52 1.02 15.61
CA GLU A 79 6.62 0.04 15.48
C GLU A 79 6.86 -0.39 14.03
N VAL A 80 5.79 -0.66 13.29
CA VAL A 80 5.92 -1.09 11.88
C VAL A 80 6.44 0.06 11.02
N PHE A 81 5.99 1.29 11.30
CA PHE A 81 6.41 2.49 10.59
C PHE A 81 7.88 2.82 10.84
N GLN A 82 8.34 2.74 12.11
CA GLN A 82 9.75 2.91 12.46
C GLN A 82 10.64 1.85 11.80
N LYS A 83 10.21 0.59 11.78
CA LYS A 83 11.00 -0.48 11.17
C LYS A 83 11.06 -0.39 9.66
N SER A 84 9.93 -0.12 9.00
CA SER A 84 9.85 -0.12 7.53
C SER A 84 8.62 0.67 7.06
N PRO A 85 8.74 1.98 6.81
CA PRO A 85 7.61 2.81 6.37
C PRO A 85 7.08 2.36 4.99
N LYS A 86 7.97 1.86 4.11
CA LYS A 86 7.61 1.28 2.80
C LYS A 86 6.60 0.14 2.95
N LYS A 87 6.77 -0.73 3.95
CA LYS A 87 5.90 -1.88 4.18
C LYS A 87 4.48 -1.46 4.56
N VAL A 88 4.33 -0.35 5.28
CA VAL A 88 3.03 0.19 5.68
C VAL A 88 2.23 0.59 4.44
N LEU A 89 2.84 1.32 3.50
CA LEU A 89 2.17 1.71 2.26
C LEU A 89 1.90 0.50 1.35
N GLN A 90 2.88 -0.39 1.19
CA GLN A 90 2.68 -1.63 0.41
C GLN A 90 1.49 -2.44 0.92
N LEU A 91 1.38 -2.65 2.24
CA LEU A 91 0.27 -3.38 2.83
C LEU A 91 -1.07 -2.66 2.64
N ALA A 92 -1.08 -1.32 2.73
CA ALA A 92 -2.27 -0.54 2.49
C ALA A 92 -2.75 -0.69 1.04
N VAL A 93 -1.86 -0.51 0.06
CA VAL A 93 -2.17 -0.66 -1.37
C VAL A 93 -2.54 -2.11 -1.70
N LEU A 94 -1.84 -3.10 -1.13
CA LEU A 94 -2.11 -4.52 -1.37
C LEU A 94 -3.55 -4.88 -1.02
N ARG A 95 -4.02 -4.38 0.13
CA ARG A 95 -5.37 -4.64 0.61
C ARG A 95 -6.45 -3.90 -0.17
N MET A 96 -6.09 -2.88 -0.96
CA MET A 96 -7.00 -2.16 -1.86
C MET A 96 -7.07 -2.76 -3.27
N LEU A 97 -6.15 -3.67 -3.62
CA LEU A 97 -6.16 -4.36 -4.91
C LEU A 97 -7.03 -5.62 -4.87
N PRO A 98 -7.71 -5.99 -5.99
CA PRO A 98 -8.42 -7.25 -6.11
C PRO A 98 -7.51 -8.45 -5.83
N LYS A 99 -7.98 -9.40 -5.03
CA LYS A 99 -7.23 -10.62 -4.67
C LYS A 99 -7.27 -11.61 -5.83
N ASN A 100 -6.33 -11.48 -6.77
CA ASN A 100 -6.21 -12.38 -7.92
C ASN A 100 -4.73 -12.50 -8.37
N LYS A 101 -4.46 -13.32 -9.39
CA LYS A 101 -3.11 -13.51 -9.95
C LYS A 101 -2.48 -12.20 -10.48
N LEU A 102 -3.30 -11.20 -10.82
CA LEU A 102 -2.83 -9.89 -11.30
C LEU A 102 -2.37 -8.99 -10.16
N GLN A 103 -2.81 -9.24 -8.92
CA GLN A 103 -2.42 -8.44 -7.75
C GLN A 103 -0.90 -8.35 -7.60
N ALA A 104 -0.21 -9.50 -7.70
CA ALA A 104 1.25 -9.55 -7.63
C ALA A 104 1.90 -8.78 -8.78
N LYS A 105 1.35 -8.88 -10.00
CA LYS A 105 1.85 -8.14 -11.17
C LYS A 105 1.68 -6.62 -11.01
N ARG A 106 0.53 -6.17 -10.50
CA ARG A 106 0.25 -4.75 -10.22
C ARG A 106 1.15 -4.22 -9.11
N MET A 107 1.34 -5.00 -8.04
CA MET A 107 2.20 -4.59 -6.92
C MET A 107 3.66 -4.42 -7.34
N LYS A 108 4.18 -5.22 -8.29
CA LYS A 108 5.54 -5.05 -8.83
C LYS A 108 5.77 -3.69 -9.51
N ARG A 109 4.71 -2.97 -9.88
CA ARG A 109 4.78 -1.64 -10.51
C ARG A 109 4.70 -0.48 -9.53
N LEU A 110 4.47 -0.78 -8.25
CA LEU A 110 4.59 0.19 -7.18
C LEU A 110 6.05 0.26 -6.74
N ILE A 111 6.68 1.40 -7.03
CA ILE A 111 8.05 1.71 -6.62
C ILE A 111 7.96 2.73 -5.48
N ILE A 112 8.67 2.47 -4.39
CA ILE A 112 8.68 3.35 -3.22
C ILE A 112 10.12 3.75 -2.97
N GLU A 113 10.39 5.03 -3.07
CA GLU A 113 11.69 5.66 -2.79
C GLU A 113 11.74 6.15 -1.35
#